data_AF-A0AAD0YJ00-F1
#
_entry.id   AF-A0AAD0YJ00-F1
#
_cell.length_a   1.000
_cell.length_b   1.000
_cell.length_c   1.000
_cell.angle_alpha   90.00
_cell.angle_beta   90.00
_cell.angle_gamma   90.00
#
_symmetry.space_group_name_H-M   'P 1'
#
loop_
_entity.id
_entity.type
_entity.pdbx_description
1 polymer ?
#
loop_
_entity_poly.entity_id
_entity_poly.type
_entity_poly.pdbx_seq_one_letter_code
_entity_poly.pdbx_strand_id
1 'polypeptide(L)'
;MGAPHNIKRYGEVWPEFRILLGLEILEKLKNKVIISGGWAWHFMSVTGHTEYKHAHDHKDIDIFVTKENVAEVVMILRQDGFQKVWTRYDHLPSQENFKRYEKTVELENEKFHRITIDFFERNDLNTIEANGFTVVKPDLLLSFYRNIHSSDKCWAVMAAKELLQKGIDPVGHPLLSKMPT
;
A
#
# COMPACT_ATOMS: atom_id res chain seq x y z
N MET A 1 -13.96 9.19 -0.82
CA MET A 1 -12.78 9.81 -1.47
C MET A 1 -12.34 11.00 -0.64
N GLY A 2 -11.16 10.97 -0.03
CA GLY A 2 -10.54 12.19 0.50
C GLY A 2 -9.69 12.78 -0.62
N ALA A 3 -10.05 13.96 -1.13
CA ALA A 3 -9.36 14.59 -2.26
C ALA A 3 -7.86 14.83 -1.92
N PRO A 4 -6.92 14.04 -2.47
CA PRO A 4 -5.49 14.22 -2.19
C PRO A 4 -4.94 15.50 -2.84
N HIS A 5 -5.74 16.15 -3.70
CA HIS A 5 -5.44 17.43 -4.35
C HIS A 5 -5.95 18.65 -3.57
N ASN A 6 -6.65 18.43 -2.46
CA ASN A 6 -7.07 19.54 -1.64
C ASN A 6 -5.87 20.00 -0.82
N ILE A 7 -5.11 20.97 -1.34
CA ILE A 7 -3.96 21.60 -0.68
C ILE A 7 -4.34 22.05 0.75
N LYS A 8 -5.61 22.37 1.01
CA LYS A 8 -6.13 22.71 2.35
C LYS A 8 -6.01 21.58 3.38
N ARG A 9 -5.75 20.35 2.94
CA ARG A 9 -5.60 19.14 3.77
C ARG A 9 -4.15 18.70 3.91
N TYR A 10 -3.21 19.42 3.28
CA TYR A 10 -1.79 19.15 3.45
C TYR A 10 -1.41 19.32 4.93
N GLY A 11 -0.62 18.39 5.44
CA GLY A 11 -0.30 18.31 6.86
C GLY A 11 -1.27 17.49 7.70
N GLU A 12 -2.42 17.02 7.16
CA GLU A 12 -3.23 16.04 7.86
C GLU A 12 -2.47 14.71 8.01
N VAL A 13 -2.36 14.24 9.24
CA VAL A 13 -1.69 12.99 9.58
C VAL A 13 -2.70 11.83 9.62
N TRP A 14 -2.28 10.64 9.19
CA TRP A 14 -3.03 9.42 9.44
C TRP A 14 -3.09 9.11 10.94
N PRO A 15 -4.22 8.64 11.48
CA PRO A 15 -4.26 8.16 12.86
C PRO A 15 -3.27 7.02 13.07
N GLU A 16 -2.52 7.08 14.16
CA GLU A 16 -1.45 6.11 14.47
C GLU A 16 -1.94 4.66 14.48
N PHE A 17 -3.11 4.40 15.09
CA PHE A 17 -3.70 3.05 15.14
C PHE A 17 -3.85 2.40 13.75
N ARG A 18 -4.10 3.19 12.70
CA ARG A 18 -4.26 2.67 11.34
C ARG A 18 -2.94 2.12 10.81
N ILE A 19 -1.86 2.85 11.09
CA ILE A 19 -0.51 2.46 10.66
C ILE A 19 -0.10 1.22 11.44
N LEU A 20 -0.30 1.21 12.77
CA LEU A 20 0.04 0.06 13.62
C LEU A 20 -0.71 -1.21 13.22
N LEU A 21 -2.02 -1.13 13.00
CA LEU A 21 -2.83 -2.28 12.59
C LEU A 21 -2.44 -2.80 11.19
N GLY A 22 -2.09 -1.89 10.27
CA GLY A 22 -1.58 -2.29 8.95
C GLY A 22 -0.22 -2.96 9.03
N LEU A 23 0.70 -2.42 9.83
CA LEU A 23 2.02 -3.01 10.07
C LEU A 23 1.92 -4.39 10.73
N GLU A 24 0.99 -4.58 11.66
CA GLU A 24 0.80 -5.87 12.35
C GLU A 24 0.51 -7.01 11.36
N ILE A 25 -0.42 -6.79 10.42
CA ILE A 25 -0.72 -7.82 9.42
C ILE A 25 0.38 -7.94 8.36
N LEU A 26 1.01 -6.82 7.97
CA LEU A 26 2.10 -6.85 7.00
C LEU A 26 3.32 -7.60 7.53
N GLU A 27 3.66 -7.49 8.82
CA GLU A 27 4.77 -8.23 9.42
C GLU A 27 4.50 -9.76 9.38
N LYS A 28 3.26 -10.20 9.60
CA LYS A 28 2.85 -11.62 9.46
C LYS A 28 3.00 -12.12 8.01
N LEU A 29 2.88 -11.23 7.03
CA LEU A 29 2.91 -11.53 5.59
C LEU A 29 4.28 -11.31 4.93
N LYS A 30 5.20 -10.62 5.60
CA LYS A 30 6.45 -10.03 5.11
C LYS A 30 7.25 -10.84 4.11
N ASN A 31 7.45 -12.14 4.38
CA ASN A 31 8.29 -13.01 3.54
C ASN A 31 7.51 -13.74 2.42
N LYS A 32 6.25 -13.37 2.19
CA LYS A 32 5.33 -14.08 1.29
C LYS A 32 4.61 -13.17 0.29
N VAL A 33 4.74 -11.87 0.50
CA VAL A 33 4.01 -10.86 -0.26
C VAL A 33 4.98 -9.80 -0.75
N ILE A 34 4.58 -9.17 -1.84
CA ILE A 34 5.27 -8.01 -2.41
C ILE A 34 4.34 -6.82 -2.21
N ILE A 35 4.81 -5.82 -1.48
CA ILE A 35 3.98 -4.66 -1.12
C ILE A 35 3.92 -3.67 -2.29
N SER A 36 2.74 -3.11 -2.52
CA SER A 36 2.44 -2.16 -3.58
C SER A 36 1.71 -0.92 -3.04
N GLY A 37 1.27 -0.05 -3.93
CA GLY A 37 0.41 1.09 -3.63
C GLY A 37 1.04 2.10 -2.67
N GLY A 38 0.23 2.69 -1.81
CA GLY A 38 0.68 3.69 -0.83
C GLY A 38 1.62 3.11 0.23
N TRP A 39 1.42 1.85 0.62
CA TRP A 39 2.28 1.15 1.57
C TRP A 39 3.69 0.90 1.04
N ALA A 40 3.84 0.63 -0.26
CA ALA A 40 5.18 0.54 -0.86
C ALA A 40 5.94 1.87 -0.76
N TRP A 41 5.29 3.01 -1.01
CA TRP A 41 5.92 4.33 -0.83
C TRP A 41 6.27 4.63 0.62
N HIS A 42 5.45 4.18 1.56
CA HIS A 42 5.77 4.24 2.99
C HIS A 42 7.08 3.50 3.30
N PHE A 43 7.22 2.24 2.88
CA PHE A 43 8.44 1.48 3.15
C PHE A 43 9.66 1.98 2.36
N MET A 44 9.46 2.62 1.22
CA MET A 44 10.53 3.27 0.47
C MET A 44 10.91 4.65 1.02
N SER A 45 10.15 5.23 1.95
CA SER A 45 10.47 6.52 2.55
C SER A 45 11.47 6.38 3.70
N VAL A 46 12.03 7.52 4.13
CA VAL A 46 12.92 7.60 5.30
C VAL A 46 12.25 6.97 6.53
N THR A 47 12.93 6.08 7.23
CA THR A 47 12.38 5.41 8.42
C THR A 47 11.96 6.43 9.49
N GLY A 48 10.80 6.23 10.12
CA GLY A 48 10.30 7.11 11.19
C GLY A 48 9.75 8.46 10.72
N HIS A 49 9.44 8.61 9.43
CA HIS A 49 8.80 9.81 8.91
C HIS A 49 7.34 9.95 9.40
N THR A 50 6.81 11.17 9.35
CA THR A 50 5.40 11.45 9.64
C THR A 50 4.50 10.97 8.52
N GLU A 51 3.47 10.18 8.85
CA GLU A 51 2.49 9.69 7.88
C GLU A 51 1.44 10.73 7.50
N TYR A 52 1.78 11.60 6.56
CA TYR A 52 0.81 12.53 6.00
C TYR A 52 -0.11 11.87 4.98
N LYS A 53 -1.41 12.20 5.03
CA LYS A 53 -2.41 11.72 4.08
C LYS A 53 -2.16 12.15 2.64
N HIS A 54 -1.43 13.25 2.43
CA HIS A 54 -1.03 13.70 1.09
C HIS A 54 0.17 12.92 0.56
N ALA A 55 1.05 12.45 1.46
CA ALA A 55 2.29 11.75 1.15
C ALA A 55 2.02 10.30 0.75
N HIS A 56 1.31 9.54 1.60
CA HIS A 56 1.03 8.13 1.40
C HIS A 56 -0.47 7.85 1.58
N ASP A 57 -1.03 7.01 0.70
CA ASP A 57 -2.40 6.53 0.86
C ASP A 57 -2.41 5.22 1.67
N HIS A 58 -2.89 5.30 2.91
CA HIS A 58 -3.00 4.15 3.82
C HIS A 58 -4.44 3.66 3.98
N LYS A 59 -5.31 3.89 2.98
CA LYS A 59 -6.71 3.44 3.03
C LYS A 59 -6.83 1.93 2.99
N ASP A 60 -6.18 1.35 2.00
CA ASP A 60 -6.18 -0.07 1.67
C ASP A 60 -4.71 -0.53 1.60
N ILE A 61 -4.47 -1.81 1.84
CA ILE A 61 -3.14 -2.44 1.73
C ILE A 61 -3.10 -3.22 0.42
N ASP A 62 -2.25 -2.80 -0.52
CA ASP A 62 -2.09 -3.47 -1.80
C ASP A 62 -0.92 -4.47 -1.75
N ILE A 63 -1.20 -5.75 -1.98
CA ILE A 63 -0.20 -6.82 -1.99
C ILE A 63 -0.27 -7.64 -3.27
N PHE A 64 0.90 -7.97 -3.82
CA PHE A 64 1.04 -9.04 -4.80
C PHE A 64 1.54 -10.31 -4.13
N VAL A 65 1.05 -11.45 -4.59
CA VAL A 65 1.41 -12.76 -4.05
C VAL A 65 1.71 -13.70 -5.21
N THR A 66 2.85 -14.37 -5.13
CA THR A 66 3.21 -15.40 -6.11
C THR A 66 2.36 -16.64 -5.91
N LYS A 67 2.13 -17.41 -6.98
CA LYS A 67 1.20 -18.55 -7.00
C LYS A 67 1.49 -19.57 -5.90
N GLU A 68 2.77 -19.80 -5.62
CA GLU A 68 3.25 -20.73 -4.59
C GLU A 68 2.83 -20.30 -3.18
N ASN A 69 2.76 -18.99 -2.92
CA ASN A 69 2.47 -18.43 -1.60
C ASN A 69 0.97 -18.16 -1.37
N VAL A 70 0.12 -18.24 -2.41
CA VAL A 70 -1.31 -17.91 -2.33
C VAL A 70 -2.01 -18.65 -1.20
N ALA A 71 -1.82 -19.98 -1.10
CA ALA A 71 -2.53 -20.81 -0.12
C ALA A 71 -2.15 -20.41 1.31
N GLU A 72 -0.87 -20.16 1.57
CA GLU A 72 -0.37 -19.81 2.90
C GLU A 72 -0.78 -18.40 3.30
N VAL A 73 -0.71 -17.42 2.39
CA VAL A 73 -1.17 -16.05 2.66
C VAL A 73 -2.66 -16.03 2.99
N VAL A 74 -3.49 -16.75 2.21
CA VAL A 74 -4.93 -16.83 2.49
C VAL A 74 -5.21 -17.49 3.83
N MET A 75 -4.43 -18.51 4.22
CA MET A 75 -4.54 -19.14 5.52
C MET A 75 -4.21 -18.16 6.66
N ILE A 76 -3.10 -17.41 6.55
CA ILE A 76 -2.70 -16.39 7.53
C ILE A 76 -3.79 -15.32 7.68
N LEU A 77 -4.30 -14.80 6.55
CA LEU A 77 -5.37 -13.81 6.54
C LEU A 77 -6.62 -14.32 7.27
N ARG A 78 -7.07 -15.55 6.98
CA ARG A 78 -8.24 -16.14 7.64
C ARG A 78 -8.03 -16.37 9.14
N GLN A 79 -6.86 -16.88 9.51
CA GLN A 79 -6.49 -17.08 10.92
C GLN A 79 -6.45 -15.75 11.69
N ASP A 80 -6.04 -14.67 11.01
CA ASP A 80 -6.05 -13.33 11.59
C ASP A 80 -7.44 -12.66 11.53
N GLY A 81 -8.48 -13.36 11.09
CA GLY A 81 -9.86 -12.88 11.11
C GLY A 81 -10.27 -12.05 9.88
N PHE A 82 -9.47 -12.02 8.82
CA PHE A 82 -9.88 -11.44 7.54
C PHE A 82 -10.86 -12.35 6.80
N GLN A 83 -11.86 -11.72 6.20
CA GLN A 83 -12.87 -12.41 5.38
C GLN A 83 -12.76 -11.96 3.92
N LYS A 84 -12.95 -12.90 2.99
CA LYS A 84 -13.04 -12.55 1.57
C LYS A 84 -14.30 -11.72 1.35
N VAL A 85 -14.15 -10.56 0.73
CA VAL A 85 -15.26 -9.70 0.28
C VAL A 85 -15.34 -9.74 -1.23
N TRP A 86 -16.55 -9.94 -1.75
CA TRP A 86 -16.80 -9.90 -3.19
C TRP A 86 -16.89 -8.46 -3.65
N THR A 87 -16.17 -8.16 -4.72
CA THR A 87 -16.16 -6.86 -5.36
C THR A 87 -16.72 -6.97 -6.77
N ARG A 88 -17.03 -5.81 -7.38
CA ARG A 88 -17.38 -5.75 -8.80
C ARG A 88 -16.26 -6.24 -9.73
N TYR A 89 -15.02 -6.29 -9.25
CA TYR A 89 -13.85 -6.68 -10.03
C TYR A 89 -13.65 -8.19 -10.10
N ASP A 90 -14.23 -8.96 -9.17
CA ASP A 90 -14.18 -10.44 -9.18
C ASP A 90 -14.84 -11.06 -10.44
N HIS A 91 -15.67 -10.29 -11.15
CA HIS A 91 -16.37 -10.72 -12.37
C HIS A 91 -15.77 -10.18 -13.67
N LEU A 92 -14.74 -9.34 -13.60
CA LEU A 92 -14.10 -8.78 -14.79
C LEU A 92 -12.98 -9.72 -15.26
N PRO A 93 -12.81 -9.89 -16.59
CA PRO A 93 -11.63 -10.56 -17.12
C PRO A 93 -10.40 -9.67 -16.88
N SER A 94 -9.68 -9.91 -15.79
CA SER A 94 -8.38 -9.31 -15.49
C SER A 94 -7.27 -10.34 -15.67
N GLN A 95 -6.06 -9.88 -16.03
CA GLN A 95 -4.87 -10.74 -16.07
C GLN A 95 -4.43 -11.17 -14.66
N GLU A 96 -4.84 -10.43 -13.63
CA GLU A 96 -4.49 -10.67 -12.24
C GLU A 96 -5.70 -11.25 -11.51
N ASN A 97 -5.51 -12.34 -10.74
CA ASN A 97 -6.55 -12.96 -9.92
C ASN A 97 -6.80 -12.10 -8.67
N PHE A 98 -7.56 -11.01 -8.84
CA PHE A 98 -7.85 -10.05 -7.78
C PHE A 98 -8.79 -10.65 -6.72
N LYS A 99 -8.46 -10.41 -5.45
CA LYS A 99 -9.30 -10.76 -4.29
C LYS A 99 -9.23 -9.62 -3.29
N ARG A 100 -10.34 -9.32 -2.61
CA ARG A 100 -10.35 -8.40 -1.47
C ARG A 100 -10.60 -9.14 -0.17
N TYR A 101 -9.84 -8.77 0.85
CA TYR A 101 -10.01 -9.25 2.21
C TYR A 101 -10.25 -8.09 3.16
N GLU A 102 -11.22 -8.21 4.06
CA GLU A 102 -11.52 -7.17 5.04
C GLU A 102 -11.55 -7.76 6.45
N LYS A 103 -11.06 -6.99 7.42
CA LYS A 103 -11.15 -7.26 8.87
C LYS A 103 -11.63 -6.00 9.57
N THR A 104 -12.57 -6.16 10.49
CA THR A 104 -13.02 -5.06 11.36
C THR A 104 -12.43 -5.26 12.75
N VAL A 105 -11.80 -4.22 13.27
CA VAL A 105 -11.21 -4.18 14.61
C VAL A 105 -11.96 -3.14 15.44
N GLU A 106 -12.31 -3.50 16.66
CA GLU A 106 -12.87 -2.57 17.64
C GLU A 106 -11.74 -1.80 18.32
N LEU A 107 -11.84 -0.48 18.34
CA LEU A 107 -10.90 0.42 19.00
C LEU A 107 -11.37 0.70 20.43
N GLU A 108 -10.46 1.16 21.30
CA GLU A 108 -10.72 1.45 22.72
C GLU A 108 -11.90 2.42 22.98
N ASN A 109 -12.28 3.21 21.99
CA ASN A 109 -13.39 4.17 22.06
C ASN A 109 -14.68 3.64 21.44
N GLU A 110 -14.85 2.32 21.37
CA GLU A 110 -16.01 1.62 20.77
C GLU A 110 -16.22 1.96 19.27
N LYS A 111 -15.23 2.57 18.62
CA LYS A 111 -15.26 2.80 17.18
C LYS A 111 -14.70 1.58 16.47
N PHE A 112 -15.30 1.27 15.33
CA PHE A 112 -14.81 0.20 14.47
C PHE A 112 -13.88 0.77 13.39
N HIS A 113 -12.74 0.11 13.22
CA HIS A 113 -11.83 0.36 12.11
C HIS A 113 -11.77 -0.84 11.20
N ARG A 114 -12.00 -0.62 9.90
CA ARG A 114 -11.87 -1.64 8.88
C ARG A 114 -10.51 -1.55 8.20
N ILE A 115 -9.82 -2.68 8.17
CA ILE A 115 -8.60 -2.92 7.41
C ILE A 115 -9.00 -3.62 6.11
N THR A 116 -8.59 -3.09 4.97
CA THR A 116 -8.80 -3.68 3.64
C THR A 116 -7.46 -4.14 3.08
N ILE A 117 -7.41 -5.35 2.53
CA ILE A 117 -6.27 -5.87 1.78
C ILE A 117 -6.74 -6.21 0.37
N ASP A 118 -6.12 -5.56 -0.60
CA ASP A 118 -6.25 -5.84 -2.02
C ASP A 118 -5.14 -6.79 -2.44
N PHE A 119 -5.55 -8.02 -2.77
CA PHE A 119 -4.69 -9.14 -3.08
C PHE A 119 -4.66 -9.35 -4.60
N PHE A 120 -3.47 -9.37 -5.17
CA PHE A 120 -3.23 -9.60 -6.59
C PHE A 120 -2.31 -10.81 -6.77
N GLU A 121 -2.73 -11.82 -7.53
CA GLU A 121 -1.86 -12.95 -7.86
C GLU A 121 -0.96 -12.60 -9.05
N ARG A 122 0.37 -12.63 -8.85
CA ARG A 122 1.35 -12.32 -9.92
C ARG A 122 2.73 -12.90 -9.61
N ASN A 123 3.41 -13.43 -10.61
CA ASN A 123 4.70 -14.13 -10.45
C ASN A 123 5.91 -13.35 -11.00
N ASP A 124 5.68 -12.34 -11.84
CA ASP A 124 6.70 -11.72 -12.69
C ASP A 124 6.92 -10.23 -12.35
N LEU A 125 7.09 -9.93 -11.07
CA LEU A 125 7.30 -8.56 -10.60
C LEU A 125 8.77 -8.28 -10.31
N ASN A 126 9.25 -7.15 -10.83
CA ASN A 126 10.52 -6.58 -10.40
C ASN A 126 10.34 -5.96 -9.02
N THR A 127 11.15 -6.39 -8.06
CA THR A 127 11.07 -5.97 -6.66
C THR A 127 12.39 -5.40 -6.17
N ILE A 128 12.31 -4.73 -5.03
CA ILE A 128 13.46 -4.31 -4.22
C ILE A 128 13.15 -4.55 -2.74
N GLU A 129 14.18 -4.57 -1.91
CA GLU A 129 14.03 -4.56 -0.46
C GLU A 129 14.04 -3.11 0.06
N ALA A 130 13.05 -2.73 0.86
CA ALA A 130 12.96 -1.42 1.47
C ALA A 130 12.42 -1.54 2.91
N ASN A 131 13.17 -1.02 3.89
CA ASN A 131 12.83 -1.08 5.32
C ASN A 131 12.43 -2.51 5.80
N GLY A 132 13.08 -3.53 5.25
CA GLY A 132 12.87 -4.94 5.59
C GLY A 132 11.68 -5.62 4.88
N PHE A 133 11.02 -4.94 3.95
CA PHE A 133 9.93 -5.51 3.15
C PHE A 133 10.31 -5.58 1.68
N THR A 134 9.86 -6.65 1.02
CA THR A 134 9.89 -6.74 -0.44
C THR A 134 8.78 -5.84 -1.01
N VAL A 135 9.16 -4.85 -1.80
CA VAL A 135 8.23 -3.90 -2.42
C VAL A 135 8.38 -3.91 -3.94
N VAL A 136 7.32 -3.51 -4.67
CA VAL A 136 7.40 -3.30 -6.12
C VAL A 136 8.40 -2.18 -6.41
N LYS A 137 9.30 -2.42 -7.36
CA LYS A 137 10.32 -1.43 -7.77
C LYS A 137 9.67 -0.10 -8.23
N PRO A 138 10.23 1.07 -7.90
CA PRO A 138 9.59 2.37 -8.17
C PRO A 138 9.08 2.59 -9.61
N ASP A 139 9.87 2.26 -10.63
CA ASP A 139 9.49 2.44 -12.04
C ASP A 139 8.29 1.57 -12.42
N LEU A 140 8.28 0.32 -11.97
CA LEU A 140 7.16 -0.60 -12.17
C LEU A 140 5.93 -0.17 -11.36
N LEU A 141 6.11 0.22 -10.10
CA LEU A 141 5.03 0.69 -9.23
C LEU A 141 4.32 1.92 -9.83
N LEU A 142 5.07 2.85 -10.43
CA LEU A 142 4.51 4.00 -11.12
C LEU A 142 3.61 3.61 -12.31
N SER A 143 3.88 2.48 -12.98
CA SER A 143 3.06 1.98 -14.09
C SER A 143 1.70 1.43 -13.66
N PHE A 144 1.53 1.10 -12.38
CA PHE A 144 0.27 0.56 -11.83
C PHE A 144 -0.77 1.65 -11.57
N TYR A 145 -0.34 2.91 -11.43
CA TYR A 145 -1.26 4.02 -11.27
C TYR A 145 -2.05 4.28 -12.55
N ARG A 146 -3.36 4.53 -12.41
CA ARG A 146 -4.41 4.60 -13.45
C ARG A 146 -5.05 3.26 -13.83
N ASN A 147 -4.40 2.14 -13.51
CA ASN A 147 -4.92 0.80 -13.81
C ASN A 147 -5.34 0.06 -12.52
N ILE A 148 -4.37 -0.13 -11.62
CA ILE A 148 -4.54 -0.85 -10.34
C ILE A 148 -4.76 0.17 -9.21
N HIS A 149 -3.94 1.23 -9.19
CA HIS A 149 -3.98 2.25 -8.13
C HIS A 149 -4.74 3.50 -8.55
N SER A 150 -5.60 3.98 -7.64
CA SER A 150 -6.62 4.99 -7.95
C SER A 150 -6.12 6.43 -8.14
N SER A 151 -4.92 6.82 -7.66
CA SER A 151 -4.42 8.20 -7.80
C SER A 151 -2.95 8.29 -8.18
N ASP A 152 -2.67 8.69 -9.42
CA ASP A 152 -1.33 8.93 -9.97
C ASP A 152 -0.74 10.31 -9.60
N LYS A 153 -1.44 11.03 -8.72
CA LYS A 153 -1.21 12.42 -8.32
C LYS A 153 -0.97 12.57 -6.81
N CYS A 154 -0.80 11.47 -6.09
CA CYS A 154 -0.31 11.48 -4.71
C CYS A 154 1.11 12.09 -4.66
N TRP A 155 1.47 12.73 -3.55
CA TRP A 155 2.74 13.44 -3.44
C TRP A 155 3.95 12.53 -3.67
N ALA A 156 4.00 11.36 -3.01
CA ALA A 156 5.09 10.41 -3.19
C ALA A 156 5.21 9.94 -4.66
N VAL A 157 4.08 9.73 -5.35
CA VAL A 157 4.05 9.36 -6.77
C VAL A 157 4.64 10.45 -7.65
N MET A 158 4.28 11.71 -7.40
CA MET A 158 4.79 12.86 -8.15
C MET A 158 6.28 13.10 -7.86
N ALA A 159 6.69 13.01 -6.60
CA ALA A 159 8.08 13.13 -6.19
C ALA A 159 8.94 12.01 -6.80
N ALA A 160 8.48 10.76 -6.78
CA ALA A 160 9.19 9.63 -7.39
C ALA A 160 9.34 9.80 -8.90
N LYS A 161 8.30 10.26 -9.60
CA LYS A 161 8.38 10.58 -11.05
C LYS A 161 9.46 11.63 -11.33
N GLU A 162 9.49 12.71 -10.54
CA GLU A 162 10.49 13.78 -10.71
C GLU A 162 11.92 13.29 -10.45
N LEU A 163 12.13 12.50 -9.40
CA LEU A 163 13.43 11.94 -9.06
C LEU A 163 13.94 11.00 -10.15
N LEU A 164 13.10 10.08 -10.63
CA LEU A 164 13.46 9.14 -11.68
C LEU A 164 13.76 9.85 -13.02
N GLN A 165 13.03 10.92 -13.35
CA GLN A 165 13.34 11.75 -14.53
C GLN A 165 14.73 12.40 -14.46
N LYS A 166 15.22 12.67 -13.25
CA LYS A 166 16.57 13.20 -12.99
C LYS A 166 17.62 12.09 -12.84
N GLY A 167 17.24 10.82 -13.00
CA GLY A 167 18.12 9.67 -12.77
C GLY A 167 18.47 9.43 -11.30
N ILE A 168 17.66 9.96 -10.37
CA ILE A 168 17.84 9.82 -8.92
C ILE A 168 16.94 8.69 -8.41
N ASP A 169 17.49 7.79 -7.60
CA ASP A 169 16.73 6.74 -6.93
C ASP A 169 15.79 7.37 -5.87
N PRO A 170 14.46 7.13 -5.94
CA PRO A 170 13.53 7.66 -4.94
C PRO A 170 13.64 6.98 -3.57
N VAL A 171 14.21 5.78 -3.46
CA VAL A 171 14.25 5.03 -2.20
C VAL A 171 15.07 5.78 -1.15
N GLY A 172 14.50 5.94 0.04
CA GLY A 172 15.07 6.70 1.15
C GLY A 172 15.10 8.22 0.91
N HIS A 173 14.57 8.72 -0.22
CA HIS A 173 14.65 10.14 -0.52
C HIS A 173 13.61 10.93 0.31
N PRO A 174 14.01 12.01 1.03
CA PRO A 174 13.10 12.76 1.91
C PRO A 174 11.88 13.36 1.20
N LEU A 175 11.95 13.58 -0.12
CA LEU A 175 10.83 14.11 -0.90
C LEU A 175 9.60 13.21 -0.90
N LEU A 176 9.74 11.90 -0.68
CA LEU A 176 8.60 10.98 -0.67
C LEU A 176 7.61 11.28 0.47
N SER A 177 8.12 11.72 1.62
CA SER A 177 7.33 11.99 2.83
C SER A 177 7.30 13.46 3.26
N LYS A 178 7.90 14.36 2.47
CA LYS A 178 8.04 15.79 2.83
C LYS A 178 6.68 16.49 2.91
N MET A 179 6.57 17.44 3.85
CA MET A 179 5.51 18.44 3.84
C MET A 179 5.79 19.48 2.74
N PRO A 180 4.89 19.69 1.77
CA PRO A 180 4.94 20.83 0.87
C PRO A 180 5.08 22.14 1.65
N THR A 181 6.07 22.95 1.28
CA THR A 181 6.26 24.34 1.74
C THR A 181 5.53 25.31 0.84
#